data_AF-A0A950V6G2-F1
#
_entry.id   AF-A0A950V6G2-F1
#
_cell.length_a   1.000
_cell.length_b   1.000
_cell.length_c   1.000
_cell.angle_alpha   90.00
_cell.angle_beta   90.00
_cell.angle_gamma   90.00
#
_symmetry.space_group_name_H-M   'P 1'
#
loop_
_entity.id
_entity.type
_entity.pdbx_description
1 polymer ?
#
loop_
_entity_poly.entity_id
_entity_poly.type
_entity_poly.pdbx_seq_one_letter_code
_entity_poly.pdbx_strand_id
1 'polypeptide(L)'
;MICAVTRRSFICGGAAMLGFGETRVPVRDAFDHLLLRVSDLDHGIDWLESRAGVRGVMGGVHPGRETRNALVSLGGVHYLEIIAPDPAQTVKDPQFQLGTVTEPRLINFAVRTNDIATTAASLSKRAVHVIGPRDGCRTTASGHLL
;
A
#
# COMPACT_ATOMS: atom_id res chain seq x y z
N MET A 1 4.03 -11.35 21.21
CA MET A 1 3.86 -12.31 20.10
C MET A 1 4.23 -11.54 18.84
N ILE A 2 5.38 -11.84 18.24
CA ILE A 2 6.00 -11.02 17.17
C ILE A 2 5.29 -11.35 15.85
N CYS A 3 4.73 -10.33 15.22
CA CYS A 3 4.05 -10.40 13.94
C CYS A 3 5.04 -10.92 12.88
N ALA A 4 4.72 -12.04 12.21
CA ALA A 4 5.48 -12.50 11.06
C ALA A 4 5.05 -11.65 9.85
N VAL A 5 5.82 -10.59 9.60
CA VAL A 5 5.47 -9.51 8.67
C VAL A 5 5.92 -9.87 7.26
N THR A 6 4.99 -9.91 6.31
CA THR A 6 5.35 -10.18 4.91
C THR A 6 5.48 -8.93 4.04
N ARG A 7 5.09 -7.73 4.51
CA ARG A 7 5.30 -6.47 3.76
C ARG A 7 5.62 -5.30 4.68
N ARG A 8 6.81 -4.73 4.54
CA ARG A 8 7.21 -3.47 5.17
C ARG A 8 7.00 -2.33 4.17
N SER A 9 6.53 -1.18 4.63
CA SER A 9 6.29 0.00 3.78
C SER A 9 7.06 1.22 4.31
N PHE A 10 7.54 2.07 3.42
CA PHE A 10 7.96 3.44 3.72
C PHE A 10 7.33 4.39 2.69
N ILE A 11 6.99 5.61 3.11
CA ILE A 11 6.43 6.63 2.22
C ILE A 11 7.56 7.58 1.84
N CYS A 12 7.79 7.75 0.54
CA CYS A 12 8.72 8.74 0.00
C CYS A 12 7.90 9.77 -0.80
N GLY A 13 7.82 11.01 -0.31
CA GLY A 13 7.29 12.13 -1.09
C GLY A 13 8.18 12.34 -2.31
N GLY A 14 7.56 12.46 -3.49
CA GLY A 14 8.24 12.43 -4.79
C GLY A 14 9.52 13.27 -4.86
N ALA A 15 10.66 12.58 -4.79
CA ALA A 15 11.93 13.02 -5.33
C ALA A 15 12.49 11.82 -6.10
N ALA A 16 12.78 12.04 -7.38
CA ALA A 16 13.31 11.03 -8.28
C ALA A 16 14.50 10.29 -7.63
N MET A 17 14.44 8.96 -7.64
CA MET A 17 15.47 8.05 -7.14
C MET A 17 16.75 8.17 -7.99
N LEU A 18 17.53 9.23 -7.81
CA LEU A 18 18.88 9.34 -8.39
C LEU A 18 19.91 8.75 -7.44
N GLY A 19 19.72 7.47 -7.13
CA GLY A 19 20.66 6.62 -6.42
C GLY A 19 21.88 6.24 -7.28
N PHE A 20 22.94 7.05 -7.32
CA PHE A 20 24.25 6.53 -7.76
C PHE A 20 24.69 5.35 -6.87
N GLY A 21 24.96 4.20 -7.48
CA GLY A 21 25.44 2.99 -6.80
C GLY A 21 24.40 1.90 -6.54
N GLU A 22 23.11 2.15 -6.82
CA GLU A 22 22.11 1.08 -6.86
C GLU A 22 21.91 0.57 -8.28
N THR A 23 21.88 -0.76 -8.45
CA THR A 23 21.57 -1.39 -9.73
C THR A 23 20.17 -0.98 -10.14
N ARG A 24 20.06 -0.15 -11.19
CA ARG A 24 18.76 0.22 -11.74
C ARG A 24 18.08 -1.03 -12.28
N VAL A 25 16.95 -1.39 -11.70
CA VAL A 25 16.08 -2.44 -12.21
C VAL A 25 15.03 -1.82 -13.15
N PRO A 26 14.54 -2.57 -14.15
CA PRO A 26 13.41 -2.14 -14.96
C PRO A 26 12.22 -1.76 -14.06
N VAL A 27 11.48 -0.71 -14.44
CA VAL A 27 10.29 -0.26 -13.69
C VAL A 27 9.30 -1.40 -13.46
N ARG A 28 9.13 -2.27 -14.48
CA ARG A 28 8.29 -3.46 -14.37
C ARG A 28 8.69 -4.36 -13.20
N ASP A 29 9.97 -4.46 -12.88
CA ASP A 29 10.45 -5.39 -11.84
C ASP A 29 10.48 -4.73 -10.45
N ALA A 30 10.52 -3.38 -10.41
CA ALA A 30 10.47 -2.61 -9.16
C ALA A 30 9.05 -2.26 -8.73
N PHE A 31 8.14 -2.04 -9.68
CA PHE A 31 6.77 -1.62 -9.42
C PHE A 31 6.01 -2.73 -8.66
N ASP A 32 5.32 -2.37 -7.59
CA ASP A 32 4.55 -3.34 -6.82
C ASP A 32 3.05 -3.17 -7.06
N HIS A 33 2.48 -2.04 -6.69
CA HIS A 33 1.04 -1.80 -6.85
C HIS A 33 0.68 -0.31 -6.92
N LEU A 34 -0.53 -0.04 -7.41
CA LEU A 34 -1.21 1.25 -7.32
C LEU A 34 -2.22 1.23 -6.17
N LEU A 35 -2.44 2.39 -5.55
CA LEU A 35 -3.46 2.57 -4.51
C LEU A 35 -4.62 3.41 -5.05
N LEU A 36 -5.80 2.79 -5.14
CA LEU A 36 -7.09 3.43 -5.43
C LEU A 36 -7.83 3.67 -4.11
N ARG A 37 -7.89 4.93 -3.68
CA ARG A 37 -8.65 5.33 -2.50
C ARG A 37 -10.13 5.46 -2.84
N VAL A 38 -10.97 4.93 -1.97
CA VAL A 38 -12.43 5.05 -2.01
C VAL A 38 -12.97 5.40 -0.62
N SER A 39 -14.18 5.96 -0.56
CA SER A 39 -14.82 6.33 0.71
C SER A 39 -15.42 5.13 1.44
N ASP A 40 -15.90 4.14 0.69
CA ASP A 40 -16.37 2.85 1.17
C ASP A 40 -15.83 1.73 0.27
N LEU A 41 -15.39 0.63 0.89
CA LEU A 41 -14.70 -0.43 0.17
C LEU A 41 -15.64 -1.22 -0.74
N ASP A 42 -16.84 -1.55 -0.24
CA ASP A 42 -17.80 -2.38 -0.94
C ASP A 42 -18.32 -1.63 -2.18
N HIS A 43 -18.70 -0.36 -2.00
CA HIS A 43 -19.04 0.53 -3.12
C HIS A 43 -17.86 0.73 -4.09
N GLY A 44 -16.63 0.84 -3.58
CA GLY A 44 -15.43 0.98 -4.41
C GLY A 44 -15.16 -0.24 -5.30
N ILE A 45 -15.40 -1.45 -4.79
CA ILE A 45 -15.29 -2.70 -5.54
C ILE A 45 -16.33 -2.72 -6.67
N ASP A 46 -17.59 -2.42 -6.36
CA ASP A 46 -18.68 -2.41 -7.35
C ASP A 46 -18.45 -1.33 -8.42
N TRP A 47 -17.99 -0.15 -8.01
CA TRP A 47 -17.63 0.94 -8.93
C TRP A 47 -16.55 0.50 -9.92
N LEU A 48 -15.50 -0.18 -9.44
CA LEU A 48 -14.41 -0.63 -10.30
C LEU A 48 -14.88 -1.72 -11.26
N GLU A 49 -15.65 -2.69 -10.78
CA GLU A 49 -16.21 -3.76 -11.59
C GLU A 49 -17.07 -3.20 -12.73
N SER A 50 -17.92 -2.21 -12.44
CA SER A 50 -18.79 -1.57 -13.45
C SER A 50 -18.02 -0.87 -14.58
N ARG A 51 -16.77 -0.43 -14.32
CA ARG A 51 -15.96 0.35 -15.27
C ARG A 51 -14.88 -0.45 -15.97
N ALA A 52 -14.31 -1.43 -15.28
CA ALA A 52 -13.18 -2.22 -15.75
C ALA A 52 -13.53 -3.68 -16.03
N GLY A 53 -14.73 -4.15 -15.65
CA GLY A 53 -15.17 -5.53 -15.83
C GLY A 53 -14.45 -6.56 -14.95
N VAL A 54 -13.71 -6.10 -13.93
CA VAL A 54 -12.96 -6.97 -13.00
C VAL A 54 -13.33 -6.61 -11.56
N ARG A 55 -13.70 -7.63 -10.77
CA ARG A 55 -14.06 -7.47 -9.37
C ARG A 55 -12.85 -7.60 -8.45
N GLY A 56 -12.73 -6.69 -7.49
CA GLY A 56 -11.76 -6.79 -6.40
C GLY A 56 -12.12 -7.90 -5.41
N VAL A 57 -11.12 -8.62 -4.93
CA VAL A 57 -11.26 -9.62 -3.86
C VAL A 57 -10.84 -9.01 -2.53
N MET A 58 -11.65 -9.18 -1.49
CA MET A 58 -11.32 -8.72 -0.14
C MET A 58 -9.94 -9.21 0.29
N GLY A 59 -9.04 -8.25 0.57
CA GLY A 59 -7.69 -8.53 1.03
C GLY A 59 -7.64 -8.68 2.53
N GLY A 60 -8.18 -7.70 3.26
CA GLY A 60 -8.28 -7.74 4.72
C GLY A 60 -8.38 -6.37 5.37
N VAL A 61 -8.29 -6.38 6.68
CA VAL A 61 -8.29 -5.21 7.55
C VAL A 61 -6.87 -4.94 8.02
N HIS A 62 -6.38 -3.70 7.92
CA HIS A 62 -5.09 -3.28 8.48
C HIS A 62 -5.26 -2.85 9.94
N PRO A 63 -4.87 -3.68 10.93
CA PRO A 63 -5.13 -3.37 12.34
C PRO A 63 -4.34 -2.16 12.81
N GLY A 64 -5.01 -1.20 13.44
CA GLY A 64 -4.39 0.04 13.94
C GLY A 64 -4.01 1.04 12.84
N ARG A 65 -4.47 0.84 11.60
CA ARG A 65 -4.21 1.70 10.44
C ARG A 65 -5.49 2.19 9.75
N GLU A 66 -6.64 2.05 10.41
CA GLU A 66 -7.96 2.55 9.99
C GLU A 66 -8.47 2.09 8.63
N THR A 67 -7.84 1.12 8.00
CA THR A 67 -8.13 0.83 6.59
C THR A 67 -8.39 -0.65 6.39
N ARG A 68 -9.26 -0.91 5.42
CA ARG A 68 -9.50 -2.23 4.84
C ARG A 68 -9.22 -2.15 3.34
N ASN A 69 -8.84 -3.26 2.74
CA ASN A 69 -8.53 -3.32 1.31
C ASN A 69 -9.19 -4.48 0.57
N ALA A 70 -9.26 -4.28 -0.74
CA ALA A 70 -9.51 -5.32 -1.73
C ALA A 70 -8.45 -5.23 -2.83
N LEU A 71 -8.17 -6.35 -3.49
CA LEU A 71 -7.09 -6.48 -4.44
C LEU A 71 -7.62 -6.91 -5.80
N VAL A 72 -7.08 -6.30 -6.85
CA VAL A 72 -7.25 -6.75 -8.25
C VAL A 72 -5.88 -7.07 -8.82
N SER A 73 -5.72 -8.27 -9.39
CA SER A 73 -4.49 -8.64 -10.09
C SER A 73 -4.33 -7.82 -11.38
N LEU A 74 -3.13 -7.27 -11.60
CA LEU A 74 -2.74 -6.66 -12.87
C LEU A 74 -1.81 -7.57 -13.68
N GLY A 75 -1.69 -8.84 -13.27
CA GLY A 75 -0.78 -9.82 -13.84
C GLY A 75 0.58 -9.89 -13.13
N GLY A 76 1.21 -11.07 -13.17
CA GLY A 76 2.48 -11.32 -12.50
C GLY A 76 2.38 -11.08 -10.99
N VAL A 77 3.23 -10.18 -10.47
CA VAL A 77 3.28 -9.81 -9.05
C VAL A 77 2.64 -8.45 -8.75
N HIS A 78 1.99 -7.84 -9.74
CA HIS A 78 1.44 -6.49 -9.65
C HIS A 78 -0.06 -6.51 -9.37
N TYR A 79 -0.53 -5.51 -8.63
CA TYR A 79 -1.94 -5.40 -8.29
C TYR A 79 -2.40 -3.95 -8.17
N LEU A 80 -3.72 -3.76 -8.22
CA LEU A 80 -4.39 -2.56 -7.75
C LEU A 80 -4.92 -2.84 -6.35
N GLU A 81 -4.53 -2.01 -5.39
CA GLU A 81 -5.10 -2.00 -4.05
C GLU A 81 -6.24 -0.98 -4.00
N ILE A 82 -7.48 -1.47 -3.82
CA ILE A 82 -8.61 -0.63 -3.46
C ILE A 82 -8.57 -0.48 -1.95
N ILE A 83 -8.43 0.75 -1.45
CA ILE A 83 -8.27 1.02 -0.02
C ILE A 83 -9.33 2.00 0.47
N ALA A 84 -9.98 1.66 1.57
CA ALA A 84 -11.02 2.48 2.19
C ALA A 84 -10.82 2.54 3.71
N PRO A 85 -11.40 3.53 4.40
CA PRO A 85 -11.59 3.47 5.84
C PRO A 85 -12.30 2.16 6.25
N ASP A 86 -11.86 1.59 7.37
CA ASP A 86 -12.56 0.51 8.05
C ASP A 86 -13.49 1.10 9.12
N PRO A 87 -14.82 1.00 8.97
CA PRO A 87 -15.77 1.58 9.93
C PRO A 87 -15.68 0.94 11.33
N ALA A 88 -15.07 -0.24 11.46
CA ALA A 88 -14.89 -0.90 12.76
C ALA A 88 -13.69 -0.35 13.56
N GLN A 89 -12.83 0.48 12.95
CA GLN A 89 -11.66 1.05 13.60
C GLN A 89 -11.84 2.53 13.89
N THR A 90 -11.46 2.94 15.10
CA THR A 90 -11.54 4.33 15.58
C THR A 90 -10.17 4.99 15.78
N VAL A 91 -9.09 4.24 15.60
CA VAL A 91 -7.72 4.67 15.92
C VAL A 91 -7.00 5.18 14.69
N LYS A 92 -6.78 6.50 14.64
CA LYS A 92 -5.99 7.18 13.59
C LYS A 92 -4.52 6.81 13.62
N ASP A 93 -4.02 6.22 12.53
CA ASP A 93 -2.57 6.18 12.26
C ASP A 93 -2.14 7.56 11.76
N PRO A 94 -1.41 8.35 12.56
CA PRO A 94 -1.00 9.69 12.16
C PRO A 94 -0.10 9.69 10.92
N GLN A 95 0.55 8.56 10.62
CA GLN A 95 1.46 8.42 9.48
C GLN A 95 0.78 7.86 8.23
N PHE A 96 -0.50 7.45 8.32
CA PHE A 96 -1.25 6.90 7.19
C PHE A 96 -2.63 7.55 7.04
N GLN A 97 -2.62 8.88 7.00
CA GLN A 97 -3.82 9.69 6.79
C GLN A 97 -4.08 9.88 5.30
N LEU A 98 -4.86 8.96 4.72
CA LEU A 98 -5.20 9.01 3.29
C LEU A 98 -6.28 10.06 2.94
N GLY A 99 -6.70 10.88 3.91
CA GLY A 99 -7.73 11.90 3.74
C GLY A 99 -9.12 11.36 3.41
N THR A 100 -10.07 12.27 3.21
CA THR A 100 -11.40 11.95 2.70
C THR A 100 -11.43 12.15 1.19
N VAL A 101 -12.14 11.27 0.48
CA VAL A 101 -12.41 11.42 -0.95
C VAL A 101 -13.91 11.27 -1.18
N THR A 102 -14.47 12.03 -2.11
CA THR A 102 -15.88 11.92 -2.52
C THR A 102 -16.08 10.96 -3.69
N GLU A 103 -15.02 10.71 -4.45
CA GLU A 103 -14.99 9.79 -5.60
C GLU A 103 -13.72 8.93 -5.55
N PRO A 104 -13.70 7.76 -6.20
CA PRO A 104 -12.50 6.94 -6.32
C PRO A 104 -11.33 7.69 -6.97
N ARG A 105 -10.15 7.66 -6.33
CA ARG A 105 -8.94 8.37 -6.81
C ARG A 105 -7.68 7.52 -6.65
N LEU A 106 -6.82 7.50 -7.67
CA LEU A 106 -5.45 7.02 -7.51
C LEU A 106 -4.68 8.02 -6.65
N ILE A 107 -4.17 7.57 -5.51
CA ILE A 107 -3.52 8.44 -4.52
C ILE A 107 -2.04 8.16 -4.34
N ASN A 108 -1.57 6.96 -4.68
CA ASN A 108 -0.17 6.59 -4.53
C ASN A 108 0.20 5.32 -5.33
N PHE A 109 1.48 5.00 -5.33
CA PHE A 109 2.03 3.73 -5.80
C PHE A 109 3.08 3.21 -4.82
N ALA A 110 3.36 1.92 -4.89
CA ALA A 110 4.40 1.27 -4.10
C ALA A 110 5.49 0.68 -4.99
N VAL A 111 6.72 0.73 -4.50
CA VAL A 111 7.90 0.15 -5.13
C VAL A 111 8.46 -0.91 -4.19
N ARG A 112 8.78 -2.08 -4.75
CA ARG A 112 9.38 -3.20 -4.04
C ARG A 112 10.87 -2.97 -3.84
N THR A 113 11.34 -3.40 -2.68
CA THR A 113 12.77 -3.56 -2.40
C THR A 113 12.99 -4.92 -1.71
N ASN A 114 14.15 -5.52 -1.97
CA ASN A 114 14.56 -6.76 -1.31
C ASN A 114 15.15 -6.50 0.09
N ASP A 115 15.53 -5.24 0.39
CA ASP A 115 16.04 -4.83 1.69
C ASP A 115 15.59 -3.40 2.00
N ILE A 116 14.47 -3.29 2.71
CA ILE A 116 13.88 -2.01 3.08
C ILE A 116 14.74 -1.22 4.07
N ALA A 117 15.55 -1.89 4.89
CA ALA A 117 16.40 -1.21 5.87
C ALA A 117 17.56 -0.51 5.14
N THR A 118 18.20 -1.22 4.20
CA THR A 118 19.24 -0.64 3.35
C THR A 118 18.69 0.47 2.47
N THR A 119 17.51 0.28 1.84
CA THR A 119 16.87 1.34 1.03
C THR A 119 16.58 2.59 1.86
N ALA A 120 15.99 2.45 3.05
CA ALA A 120 15.72 3.59 3.95
C ALA A 120 17.01 4.32 4.34
N ALA A 121 18.06 3.59 4.72
CA ALA A 121 19.34 4.18 5.09
C ALA A 121 20.00 4.95 3.91
N SER A 122 19.93 4.40 2.70
CA SER A 122 20.43 5.05 1.48
C SER A 122 19.70 6.36 1.18
N LEU A 123 18.38 6.41 1.37
CA LEU A 123 17.56 7.61 1.19
C LEU A 123 17.90 8.69 2.23
N SER A 124 17.98 8.32 3.51
CA SER A 124 18.32 9.25 4.58
C SER A 124 19.72 9.86 4.39
N LYS A 125 20.71 9.07 3.94
CA LYS A 125 22.06 9.58 3.59
C LYS A 125 22.05 10.65 2.49
N ARG A 126 20.99 10.70 1.70
CA ARG A 126 20.77 11.66 0.60
C ARG A 126 19.85 12.80 1.00
N ALA A 127 19.65 13.01 2.31
CA ALA A 127 18.77 14.02 2.88
C ALA A 127 17.30 13.88 2.42
N VAL A 128 16.88 12.69 1.98
CA VAL A 128 15.46 12.38 1.76
C VAL A 128 14.85 12.04 3.12
N HIS A 129 13.77 12.73 3.48
CA HIS A 129 13.03 12.42 4.71
C HIS A 129 12.36 11.05 4.60
N VAL A 130 12.65 10.15 5.54
CA VAL A 130 12.12 8.79 5.58
C VAL A 130 11.31 8.58 6.85
N ILE A 131 10.09 8.07 6.70
CA ILE A 131 9.24 7.61 7.80
C ILE A 131 9.17 6.08 7.75
N GLY A 132 9.59 5.41 8.83
CA GLY A 132 9.76 3.96 8.89
C GLY A 132 11.22 3.52 8.75
N PRO A 133 11.51 2.25 8.40
CA PRO A 133 10.58 1.19 7.97
C PRO A 133 9.55 0.81 9.03
N ARG A 134 8.33 0.46 8.63
CA ARG A 134 7.32 -0.11 9.52
C ARG A 134 6.78 -1.41 8.98
N ASP A 135 6.59 -2.35 9.90
CA ASP A 135 5.94 -3.61 9.66
C ASP A 135 4.47 -3.40 9.29
N GLY A 136 4.06 -3.92 8.13
CA GLY A 136 2.67 -3.96 7.68
C GLY A 136 2.04 -5.30 8.00
N CYS A 137 0.74 -5.29 8.31
CA CYS A 137 -0.03 -6.50 8.48
C CYS A 137 -1.48 -6.28 8.08
N ARG A 138 -2.17 -7.38 7.77
CA ARG A 138 -3.63 -7.40 7.62
C ARG A 138 -4.26 -8.66 8.20
N THR A 139 -5.44 -8.51 8.77
CA THR A 139 -6.31 -9.62 9.13
C THR A 139 -7.17 -9.98 7.93
N THR A 140 -7.04 -11.20 7.44
CA THR A 140 -7.83 -11.74 6.31
C THR A 140 -9.26 -12.07 6.73
N ALA A 141 -10.12 -12.37 5.75
CA ALA A 141 -11.50 -12.81 6.00
C ALA A 141 -11.60 -14.09 6.87
N SER A 142 -10.59 -14.96 6.84
CA SER A 142 -10.53 -16.15 7.70
C SER A 142 -10.01 -15.86 9.13
N GLY A 143 -9.70 -14.59 9.43
CA GLY A 143 -9.15 -14.17 10.72
C GLY A 143 -7.64 -14.36 10.86
N HIS A 144 -6.95 -14.87 9.83
CA HIS A 144 -5.51 -15.02 9.85
C HIS A 144 -4.80 -13.67 9.65
N LEU A 145 -3.75 -13.41 10.45
CA LEU A 145 -2.90 -12.23 10.32
C LEU A 145 -1.74 -12.50 9.35
N LEU A 146 -1.63 -11.70 8.29
CA LEU A 146 -0.57 -11.76 7.27
C LEU A 146 0.31 -10.51 7.27
#